data_AF-A0A3S2D634-F1
#
_entry.id   AF-A0A3S2D634-F1
#
_cell.length_a   1.000
_cell.length_b   1.000
_cell.length_c   1.000
_cell.angle_alpha   90.00
_cell.angle_beta   90.00
_cell.angle_gamma   90.00
#
_symmetry.space_group_name_H-M   'P 1'
#
loop_
_entity.id
_entity.type
_entity.pdbx_description
1 polymer ?
#
loop_
_entity_poly.entity_id
_entity_poly.type
_entity_poly.pdbx_seq_one_letter_code
_entity_poly.pdbx_strand_id
1 'polypeptide(L)'
;MSDKTNTPKDTHYAKLRRAYRDEKSGGAPAFRPRQPVPPGENAADGLVRLYGLHTVRAALDNPRRKIRKMLVTRNAAERLEIADLAALPFKT
;
A
#
# COMPACT_ATOMS: atom_id res chain seq x y z
N MET A 1 25.53 24.88 -16.36
CA MET A 1 25.75 24.98 -14.90
C MET A 1 25.52 23.59 -14.33
N SER A 2 26.56 22.93 -13.83
CA SER A 2 26.47 21.54 -13.35
C SER A 2 25.93 21.55 -11.93
N ASP A 3 24.68 21.11 -11.75
CA ASP A 3 24.11 20.81 -10.43
C ASP A 3 24.80 19.57 -9.88
N LYS A 4 25.93 19.78 -9.22
CA LYS A 4 26.70 18.73 -8.55
C LYS A 4 25.89 18.24 -7.35
N THR A 5 25.05 17.24 -7.57
CA THR A 5 24.39 16.47 -6.50
C THR A 5 25.45 15.70 -5.71
N ASN A 6 25.36 15.72 -4.38
CA ASN A 6 26.31 15.16 -3.40
C ASN A 6 27.48 16.06 -3.02
N THR A 7 27.23 17.36 -2.85
CA THR A 7 28.21 18.22 -2.17
C THR A 7 28.35 17.82 -0.68
N PRO A 8 29.48 18.14 -0.02
CA PRO A 8 29.60 18.02 1.43
C PRO A 8 28.48 18.75 2.18
N LYS A 9 27.98 19.85 1.61
CA LYS A 9 26.83 20.61 2.10
C LYS A 9 25.52 19.81 2.02
N ASP A 10 25.27 19.08 0.93
CA ASP A 10 24.09 18.20 0.81
C ASP A 10 24.11 17.08 1.84
N THR A 11 25.29 16.49 2.10
CA THR A 11 25.45 15.47 3.13
C THR A 11 25.15 16.04 4.52
N HIS A 12 25.64 17.25 4.80
CA HIS A 12 25.37 17.96 6.05
C HIS A 12 23.87 18.20 6.26
N TYR A 13 23.17 18.74 5.26
CA TYR A 13 21.72 18.97 5.36
C TYR A 13 20.91 17.67 5.33
N ALA A 14 21.38 16.62 4.67
CA ALA A 14 20.74 15.30 4.72
C ALA A 14 20.79 14.70 6.13
N LYS A 15 21.93 14.84 6.84
CA LYS A 15 22.07 14.40 8.24
C LYS A 15 21.16 15.19 9.18
N LEU A 16 21.12 16.51 9.06
CA LEU A 16 20.21 17.38 9.83
C LEU A 16 18.74 16.99 9.65
N ARG A 17 18.31 16.76 8.40
CA ARG A 17 16.94 16.32 8.11
C ARG A 17 16.61 14.93 8.65
N ARG A 18 17.60 14.01 8.76
CA ARG A 18 17.40 12.72 9.43
C ARG A 18 17.23 12.91 10.93
N ALA A 19 18.15 13.63 11.58
CA ALA A 19 18.08 13.91 13.02
C ALA A 19 16.75 14.57 13.42
N TYR A 20 16.30 15.58 12.68
CA TYR A 20 15.01 16.24 12.94
C TYR A 20 13.82 15.28 12.79
N ARG A 21 13.84 14.39 11.79
CA ARG A 21 12.79 13.38 11.62
C ARG A 21 12.83 12.36 12.76
N ASP A 22 14.01 11.88 13.13
CA ASP A 22 14.18 10.92 14.21
C ASP A 22 13.69 11.52 15.55
N GLU A 23 14.03 12.78 15.84
CA GLU A 23 13.53 13.50 17.02
C GLU A 23 12.00 13.63 17.01
N LYS A 24 11.42 14.06 15.88
CA LYS A 24 9.96 14.22 15.74
C LYS A 24 9.19 12.89 15.78
N SER A 25 9.81 11.80 15.33
CA SER A 25 9.18 10.47 15.28
C SER A 25 9.42 9.62 16.54
N GLY A 26 10.09 10.16 17.56
CA GLY A 26 10.35 9.45 18.82
C GLY A 26 11.51 8.45 18.75
N GLY A 27 12.43 8.65 17.81
CA GLY A 27 13.62 7.85 17.58
C GLY A 27 13.48 6.84 16.43
N ALA A 28 14.57 6.11 16.17
CA ALA A 28 14.54 5.01 15.21
C ALA A 28 13.52 3.94 15.67
N PRO A 29 12.67 3.41 14.77
CA PRO A 29 11.74 2.36 15.15
C PRO A 29 12.54 1.19 15.74
N ALA A 30 12.19 0.78 16.96
CA ALA A 30 12.79 -0.40 17.57
C ALA A 30 12.67 -1.56 16.58
N PHE A 31 13.77 -2.29 16.35
CA PHE A 31 13.73 -3.50 15.54
C PHE A 31 12.76 -4.49 16.22
N ARG A 32 11.56 -4.62 15.65
CA ARG A 32 10.57 -5.59 16.09
C ARG A 32 10.67 -6.79 15.16
N PRO A 33 11.20 -7.95 15.61
CA PRO A 33 11.15 -9.14 14.80
C PRO A 33 9.70 -9.41 14.44
N ARG A 34 9.41 -9.55 13.14
CA ARG A 34 8.06 -9.87 12.67
C ARG A 34 7.73 -11.25 13.20
N GLN A 35 6.66 -11.36 13.98
CA GLN A 35 6.15 -12.67 14.41
C GLN A 35 5.83 -13.49 13.14
N PRO A 36 6.27 -14.75 13.05
CA PRO A 36 5.89 -15.62 11.95
C PRO A 36 4.37 -15.79 11.99
N VAL A 37 3.71 -15.31 10.94
CA VAL A 37 2.27 -15.52 10.77
C VAL A 37 2.11 -16.83 10.01
N PRO A 38 1.35 -17.82 10.53
CA PRO A 38 1.08 -19.03 9.77
C PRO A 38 0.40 -18.68 8.44
N PRO A 39 0.61 -19.48 7.38
CA PRO A 39 -0.09 -19.29 6.13
C PRO A 39 -1.60 -19.27 6.39
N GLY A 40 -2.29 -18.26 5.87
CA GLY A 40 -3.74 -18.22 5.95
C GLY A 40 -4.35 -19.41 5.20
N GLU A 41 -5.56 -19.82 5.61
CA GLU A 41 -6.31 -20.85 4.88
C GLU A 41 -6.43 -20.47 3.41
N ASN A 42 -6.25 -21.46 2.53
CA ASN A 42 -6.49 -21.28 1.11
C ASN A 42 -7.94 -20.85 0.88
N ALA A 43 -8.17 -20.10 -0.20
CA ALA A 43 -9.53 -19.85 -0.60
C ALA A 43 -10.18 -21.17 -1.04
N ALA A 44 -11.51 -21.27 -0.91
CA ALA A 44 -12.27 -22.41 -1.43
C ALA A 44 -11.90 -22.68 -2.89
N ASP A 45 -12.02 -23.94 -3.32
CA ASP A 45 -11.55 -24.37 -4.64
C ASP A 45 -12.03 -23.43 -5.78
N GLY A 46 -11.06 -22.98 -6.57
CA GLY A 46 -11.27 -22.06 -7.69
C GLY A 46 -11.43 -20.58 -7.32
N LEU A 47 -11.43 -20.18 -6.03
CA LEU A 47 -11.34 -18.77 -5.64
C LEU A 47 -9.89 -18.32 -5.52
N VAL A 48 -9.63 -17.08 -5.95
CA VAL A 48 -8.35 -16.39 -5.74
C VAL A 48 -8.62 -15.10 -5.00
N ARG A 49 -7.88 -14.86 -3.90
CA ARG A 49 -7.91 -13.59 -3.17
C ARG A 49 -6.83 -12.67 -3.74
N LEU A 50 -7.21 -11.48 -4.18
CA LEU A 50 -6.29 -10.48 -4.72
C LEU A 50 -6.06 -9.36 -3.70
N TYR A 51 -4.83 -8.86 -3.65
CA TYR A 51 -4.42 -7.79 -2.74
C TYR A 51 -3.59 -6.76 -3.48
N GLY A 52 -3.73 -5.49 -3.06
CA GLY A 52 -3.02 -4.36 -3.64
C GLY A 52 -3.92 -3.49 -4.51
N LEU A 53 -3.64 -2.18 -4.54
CA LEU A 53 -4.45 -1.21 -5.26
C LEU A 53 -4.45 -1.48 -6.77
N HIS A 54 -3.27 -1.70 -7.34
CA HIS A 54 -3.10 -1.90 -8.78
C HIS A 54 -3.70 -3.22 -9.28
N THR A 55 -3.52 -4.29 -8.53
CA THR A 55 -4.03 -5.62 -8.88
C THR A 55 -5.55 -5.66 -8.80
N VAL A 56 -6.13 -5.02 -7.79
CA VAL A 56 -7.58 -4.88 -7.65
C VAL A 56 -8.15 -4.02 -8.77
N ARG A 57 -7.50 -2.90 -9.11
CA ARG A 57 -7.91 -2.07 -10.27
C ARG A 57 -7.93 -2.87 -11.57
N ALA A 58 -6.84 -3.56 -11.87
CA ALA A 58 -6.75 -4.41 -13.06
C ALA A 58 -7.79 -5.56 -13.05
N ALA A 59 -8.18 -6.05 -11.88
CA ALA A 59 -9.23 -7.05 -11.77
C ALA A 59 -10.63 -6.48 -12.01
N LEU A 60 -10.90 -5.26 -11.53
CA LEU A 60 -12.16 -4.54 -11.78
C LEU A 60 -12.34 -4.21 -13.27
N ASP A 61 -11.25 -3.84 -13.95
CA ASP A 61 -11.26 -3.47 -15.38
C ASP A 61 -11.32 -4.68 -16.33
N ASN A 62 -11.24 -5.90 -15.80
CA ASN A 62 -11.21 -7.11 -16.61
C ASN A 62 -12.58 -7.81 -16.64
N PRO A 63 -13.37 -7.67 -17.72
CA PRO A 63 -14.71 -8.25 -17.80
C PRO A 63 -14.70 -9.78 -17.83
N ARG A 64 -13.56 -10.43 -18.14
CA ARG A 64 -13.43 -11.89 -18.09
C ARG A 64 -13.36 -12.42 -16.66
N ARG A 65 -13.16 -11.56 -15.66
CA ARG A 65 -13.14 -11.95 -14.25
C ARG A 65 -14.52 -11.78 -13.62
N LYS A 66 -14.94 -12.77 -12.83
CA LYS A 66 -16.15 -12.72 -12.03
C LYS A 66 -15.81 -12.44 -10.56
N ILE A 67 -16.07 -11.22 -10.10
CA ILE A 67 -15.79 -10.81 -8.72
C ILE A 67 -16.95 -11.26 -7.82
N ARG A 68 -16.64 -12.00 -6.74
CA ARG A 68 -17.64 -12.54 -5.80
C ARG A 68 -17.95 -11.59 -4.65
N LYS A 69 -16.90 -11.04 -4.05
CA LYS A 69 -16.98 -10.09 -2.94
C LYS A 69 -15.72 -9.22 -2.94
N MET A 70 -15.87 -7.95 -2.57
CA MET A 70 -14.75 -7.05 -2.29
C MET A 70 -14.85 -6.58 -0.85
N LEU A 71 -13.70 -6.45 -0.17
CA LEU A 71 -13.60 -5.76 1.11
C LEU A 71 -12.71 -4.55 0.89
N VAL A 72 -13.22 -3.36 1.20
CA VAL A 72 -12.53 -2.12 0.91
C VAL A 72 -12.74 -1.12 2.05
N THR A 73 -11.68 -0.41 2.43
CA THR A 73 -11.79 0.71 3.37
C THR A 73 -12.12 1.99 2.60
N ARG A 74 -12.63 3.02 3.29
CA ARG A 74 -12.93 4.31 2.67
C ARG A 74 -11.73 4.90 1.90
N ASN A 75 -10.54 4.92 2.51
CA ASN A 75 -9.31 5.38 1.86
C ASN A 75 -8.94 4.55 0.62
N ALA A 76 -9.14 3.23 0.66
CA ALA A 76 -8.89 2.39 -0.50
C ALA A 76 -9.90 2.65 -1.63
N ALA A 77 -11.17 2.87 -1.31
CA ALA A 77 -12.20 3.23 -2.30
C ALA A 77 -11.88 4.56 -2.99
N GLU A 78 -11.47 5.58 -2.21
CA GLU A 78 -11.01 6.87 -2.73
C GLU A 78 -9.80 6.70 -3.66
N ARG A 79 -8.81 5.90 -3.27
CA ARG A 79 -7.62 5.61 -4.10
C ARG A 79 -7.90 4.74 -5.33
N LEU A 80 -8.98 3.98 -5.33
CA LEU A 80 -9.46 3.21 -6.48
C LEU A 80 -10.34 4.05 -7.43
N GLU A 81 -10.64 5.30 -7.04
CA GLU A 81 -11.55 6.21 -7.76
C GLU A 81 -12.95 5.62 -7.94
N ILE A 82 -13.43 4.87 -6.95
CA ILE A 82 -14.78 4.29 -6.95
C ILE A 82 -15.73 5.29 -6.30
N ALA A 83 -16.56 5.96 -7.12
CA ALA A 83 -17.50 6.98 -6.66
C ALA A 83 -18.65 6.40 -5.81
N ASP A 84 -19.17 5.23 -6.21
CA ASP A 84 -20.26 4.56 -5.50
C ASP A 84 -19.98 3.06 -5.37
N LEU A 85 -19.81 2.60 -4.13
CA LEU A 85 -19.60 1.19 -3.80
C LEU A 85 -20.88 0.36 -3.91
N ALA A 86 -22.06 0.98 -3.80
CA ALA A 86 -23.35 0.30 -3.92
C ALA A 86 -23.73 0.02 -5.39
N ALA A 87 -23.18 0.79 -6.33
CA ALA A 87 -23.38 0.60 -7.77
C ALA A 87 -22.59 -0.59 -8.35
N LEU A 88 -21.68 -1.20 -7.58
CA LEU A 88 -20.88 -2.32 -8.07
C LEU A 88 -21.74 -3.59 -8.23
N PRO A 89 -21.51 -4.39 -9.28
CA PRO A 89 -22.35 -5.55 -9.60
C PRO A 89 -22.06 -6.78 -8.70
N PHE A 90 -21.40 -6.58 -7.57
CA PHE A 90 -21.01 -7.62 -6.62
C PHE A 90 -21.03 -7.06 -5.20
N LYS A 91 -21.05 -7.98 -4.22
CA LYS A 91 -21.13 -7.60 -2.81
C LYS A 91 -19.87 -6.86 -2.35
N THR A 92 -20.05 -5.65 -1.85
CA THR A 92 -19.04 -4.84 -1.15
C THR A 92 -19.19 -4.89 0.37
#